data_AF-A0A348P3L7-F1
#
_entry.id   AF-A0A348P3L7-F1
#
_cell.length_a   1.000
_cell.length_b   1.000
_cell.length_c   1.000
_cell.angle_alpha   90.00
_cell.angle_beta   90.00
_cell.angle_gamma   90.00
#
_symmetry.space_group_name_H-M   'P 1'
#
loop_
_entity.id
_entity.type
_entity.pdbx_description
1 polymer ?
#
loop_
_entity_poly.entity_id
_entity_poly.type
_entity_poly.pdbx_seq_one_letter_code
_entity_poly.pdbx_strand_id
1 'polypeptide(L)'
;MKDQLNKIREHAVAQLNELQNIQELENFRVQVLGKKGELTAILKQMGSLSPEERPKMGQLANEVRQNIEELLKQRTIALKAVEQQAKLKAETIDVTLPGNADALGHKHPLSIVLDEVKDIFIGMGFQIATGPEVEWDYYNFEALNLPPDHPARDTQDTFYITEKMLLRTQTSPVQIRVMEKTEPPIRIIAPGRVYRSDAVDATHSPYFHQIEGLVVDEGITMGDLKGNLMQFAKRLYGDNTQLRFRPHHFPFTEPSCEVDVTCFKCGGK
;
A
#
# COMPACT_ATOMS: atom_id res chain seq x y z
N MET A 1 -27.08 70.03 -14.22
CA MET A 1 -26.39 68.83 -14.74
C MET A 1 -25.23 68.37 -13.85
N LYS A 2 -24.28 69.23 -13.45
CA LYS A 2 -23.18 68.89 -12.52
C LYS A 2 -23.69 68.36 -11.16
N ASP A 3 -24.66 69.05 -10.56
CA ASP A 3 -25.25 68.63 -9.28
C ASP A 3 -26.07 67.33 -9.38
N GLN A 4 -26.66 67.06 -10.54
CA GLN A 4 -27.42 65.82 -10.77
C GLN A 4 -26.49 64.61 -10.92
N LEU A 5 -25.33 64.77 -11.57
CA LEU A 5 -24.30 63.72 -11.65
C LEU A 5 -23.67 63.42 -10.29
N ASN A 6 -23.44 64.45 -9.46
CA ASN A 6 -22.95 64.26 -8.09
C ASN A 6 -23.99 63.55 -7.20
N LYS A 7 -25.27 63.92 -7.30
CA LYS A 7 -26.36 63.24 -6.58
C LYS A 7 -26.48 61.77 -6.97
N ILE A 8 -26.35 61.44 -8.26
CA ILE A 8 -26.36 60.05 -8.72
C ILE A 8 -25.16 59.27 -8.18
N ARG A 9 -23.98 59.88 -8.15
CA ARG A 9 -22.79 59.26 -7.57
C ARG A 9 -22.98 58.96 -6.08
N GLU A 10 -23.46 59.94 -5.30
CA GLU A 10 -23.69 59.76 -3.86
C GLU A 10 -24.78 58.73 -3.56
N HIS A 11 -25.89 58.77 -4.32
CA HIS A 11 -26.96 57.79 -4.21
C HIS A 11 -26.50 56.39 -4.60
N ALA A 12 -25.71 56.27 -5.68
CA ALA A 12 -25.14 55.01 -6.13
C ALA A 12 -24.19 54.41 -5.09
N VAL A 13 -23.34 55.23 -4.46
CA VAL A 13 -22.44 54.79 -3.38
C VAL A 13 -23.24 54.34 -2.16
N ALA A 14 -24.26 55.08 -1.75
CA ALA A 14 -25.10 54.72 -0.61
C ALA A 14 -25.85 53.39 -0.85
N GLN A 15 -26.51 53.26 -2.00
CA GLN A 15 -27.26 52.04 -2.33
C GLN A 15 -26.35 50.83 -2.49
N LEU A 16 -25.19 50.96 -3.17
CA LEU A 16 -24.25 49.84 -3.34
C LEU A 16 -23.76 49.24 -2.02
N ASN A 17 -23.67 50.04 -0.96
CA ASN A 17 -23.30 49.59 0.37
C ASN A 17 -24.42 48.80 1.07
N GLU A 18 -25.69 49.06 0.72
CA GLU A 18 -26.87 48.41 1.32
C GLU A 18 -27.27 47.09 0.64
N LEU A 19 -26.93 46.89 -0.64
CA LEU A 19 -27.33 45.68 -1.39
C LEU A 19 -26.71 44.41 -0.79
N GLN A 20 -27.54 43.39 -0.56
CA GLN A 20 -27.13 42.18 0.17
C GLN A 20 -27.04 40.92 -0.69
N ASN A 21 -27.60 40.94 -1.90
CA ASN A 21 -27.57 39.79 -2.80
C ASN A 21 -27.21 40.16 -4.25
N ILE A 22 -26.79 39.16 -5.02
CA ILE A 22 -26.35 39.33 -6.41
C ILE A 22 -27.50 39.79 -7.32
N GLN A 23 -28.74 39.37 -7.02
CA GLN A 23 -29.92 39.75 -7.79
C GLN A 23 -30.26 41.24 -7.63
N GLU A 24 -30.15 41.78 -6.42
CA GLU A 24 -30.26 43.20 -6.08
C GLU A 24 -29.17 44.03 -6.75
N LEU A 25 -27.94 43.50 -6.79
CA LEU A 25 -26.82 44.13 -7.47
C LEU A 25 -27.01 44.24 -8.99
N GLU A 26 -27.54 43.18 -9.63
CA GLU A 26 -27.89 43.22 -11.05
C GLU A 26 -29.06 44.16 -11.35
N ASN A 27 -30.08 44.18 -10.48
CA ASN A 27 -31.21 45.12 -10.59
C ASN A 27 -30.71 46.58 -10.50
N PHE A 28 -29.83 46.88 -9.55
CA PHE A 28 -29.22 48.20 -9.40
C PHE A 28 -28.36 48.58 -10.61
N ARG A 29 -27.56 47.63 -11.15
CA ARG A 29 -26.78 47.85 -12.39
C ARG A 29 -27.68 48.26 -13.55
N VAL A 30 -28.82 47.59 -13.72
CA VAL A 30 -29.78 47.90 -14.79
C VAL A 30 -30.46 49.26 -14.56
N GLN A 31 -30.79 49.62 -13.32
CA GLN A 31 -31.42 50.91 -12.98
C GLN A 31 -30.49 52.10 -13.22
N VAL A 32 -29.20 52.00 -12.90
CA VAL A 32 -28.26 53.13 -12.99
C VAL A 32 -27.55 53.18 -14.35
N LEU A 33 -27.04 52.04 -14.84
CA LEU A 33 -26.21 51.95 -16.05
C LEU A 33 -26.95 51.40 -17.28
N GLY A 34 -28.20 50.95 -17.14
CA GLY A 34 -28.97 50.37 -18.25
C GLY A 34 -29.30 51.36 -19.38
N LYS A 35 -29.86 50.84 -20.48
CA LYS A 35 -30.23 51.63 -21.67
C LYS A 35 -31.27 52.74 -21.39
N LYS A 36 -32.08 52.57 -20.34
CA LYS A 36 -33.02 53.56 -19.79
C LYS A 36 -32.61 54.06 -18.40
N GLY A 37 -31.39 53.75 -17.95
CA GLY A 37 -30.94 54.05 -16.60
C GLY A 37 -30.69 55.54 -16.38
N GLU A 38 -30.64 55.93 -15.11
CA GLU A 38 -30.55 57.34 -14.68
C GLU A 38 -29.34 58.06 -15.30
N LEU A 39 -28.18 57.39 -15.35
CA LEU A 39 -26.96 57.95 -15.93
C LEU A 39 -27.07 58.08 -17.46
N THR A 40 -27.66 57.09 -18.13
CA THR A 40 -27.90 57.10 -19.59
C THR A 40 -28.94 58.15 -19.99
N ALA A 41 -29.95 58.41 -19.14
CA ALA A 41 -30.95 59.45 -19.36
C ALA A 41 -30.35 60.87 -19.30
N ILE A 42 -29.45 61.12 -18.34
CA ILE A 42 -28.73 62.40 -18.24
C ILE A 42 -27.76 62.57 -19.41
N LEU A 43 -27.07 61.52 -19.84
CA LEU A 43 -26.18 61.58 -20.99
C LEU A 43 -26.90 61.94 -22.31
N LYS A 44 -28.17 61.52 -22.49
CA LYS A 44 -28.99 61.94 -23.64
C LYS A 44 -29.33 63.43 -23.61
N GLN A 45 -29.40 64.04 -22.43
CA GLN A 45 -29.65 65.47 -22.25
C GLN A 45 -28.42 66.34 -22.56
N MET A 46 -27.23 65.76 -22.79
CA MET A 46 -26.03 66.52 -23.24
C MET A 46 -26.18 67.11 -24.66
N GLY A 47 -27.20 66.67 -25.40
CA GLY A 47 -27.59 67.18 -26.71
C GLY A 47 -27.98 68.67 -26.73
N SER A 48 -28.31 69.26 -25.57
CA SER A 48 -28.77 70.66 -25.46
C SER A 48 -27.71 71.63 -24.90
N LEU A 49 -26.50 71.17 -24.60
CA LEU A 49 -25.43 72.00 -24.02
C LEU A 49 -24.63 72.78 -25.08
N SER A 50 -24.05 73.90 -24.66
CA SER A 50 -23.14 74.71 -25.47
C SER A 50 -21.87 73.93 -25.86
N PRO A 51 -21.22 74.26 -27.01
CA PRO A 51 -20.01 73.56 -27.47
C PRO A 51 -18.85 73.58 -26.47
N GLU A 52 -18.78 74.61 -25.61
CA GLU A 52 -17.71 74.82 -24.63
C GLU A 52 -17.93 74.04 -23.31
N GLU A 53 -19.19 73.75 -22.95
CA GLU A 53 -19.54 73.04 -21.71
C GLU A 53 -19.69 71.52 -21.91
N ARG A 54 -19.95 71.07 -23.14
CA ARG A 54 -20.06 69.65 -23.51
C ARG A 54 -18.83 68.81 -23.13
N PRO A 55 -17.58 69.24 -23.38
CA PRO A 55 -16.40 68.43 -23.04
C PRO A 55 -16.23 68.23 -21.53
N LYS A 56 -16.42 69.30 -20.75
CA LYS A 56 -16.29 69.27 -19.28
C LYS A 56 -17.35 68.38 -18.63
N MET A 57 -18.59 68.44 -19.13
CA MET A 57 -19.69 67.61 -18.61
C MET A 57 -19.59 66.14 -19.05
N GLY A 58 -19.08 65.87 -20.26
CA GLY A 58 -18.84 64.51 -20.74
C GLY A 58 -17.71 63.81 -19.97
N GLN A 59 -16.65 64.53 -19.62
CA GLN A 59 -15.57 64.02 -18.78
C GLN A 59 -16.08 63.64 -17.38
N LEU A 60 -16.85 64.53 -16.74
CA LEU A 60 -17.44 64.27 -15.42
C LEU A 60 -18.41 63.08 -15.45
N ALA A 61 -19.22 62.94 -16.50
CA ALA A 61 -20.15 61.82 -16.61
C ALA A 61 -19.46 60.47 -16.85
N ASN A 62 -18.34 60.46 -17.60
CA ASN A 62 -17.52 59.26 -17.76
C ASN A 62 -16.77 58.89 -16.47
N GLU A 63 -16.29 59.88 -15.71
CA GLU A 63 -15.68 59.65 -14.40
C GLU A 63 -16.68 59.03 -13.41
N VAL A 64 -17.91 59.57 -13.35
CA VAL A 64 -19.00 59.00 -12.54
C VAL A 64 -19.36 57.58 -13.00
N ARG A 65 -19.43 57.33 -14.30
CA ARG A 65 -19.66 55.98 -14.84
C ARG A 65 -18.58 55.00 -14.39
N GLN A 66 -17.30 55.34 -14.60
CA GLN A 66 -16.18 54.49 -14.23
C GLN A 66 -16.14 54.20 -12.74
N ASN A 67 -16.44 55.20 -11.91
CA ASN A 67 -16.51 55.04 -10.46
C ASN A 67 -17.61 54.03 -10.06
N ILE A 68 -18.82 54.16 -10.63
CA ILE A 68 -19.94 53.24 -10.36
C ILE A 68 -19.64 51.82 -10.88
N GLU A 69 -19.03 51.69 -12.06
CA GLU A 69 -18.62 50.39 -12.63
C GLU A 69 -17.57 49.69 -11.75
N GLU A 70 -16.59 50.44 -11.24
CA GLU A 70 -15.56 49.90 -10.35
C GLU A 70 -16.16 49.48 -8.99
N LEU A 71 -17.04 50.31 -8.40
CA LEU A 71 -17.74 49.96 -7.16
C LEU A 71 -18.64 48.72 -7.34
N LEU A 72 -19.35 48.62 -8.47
CA LEU A 72 -20.14 47.44 -8.82
C LEU A 72 -19.27 46.18 -8.90
N LYS A 73 -18.11 46.28 -9.57
CA LYS A 73 -17.17 45.17 -9.69
C LYS A 73 -16.65 44.72 -8.32
N GLN A 74 -16.24 45.68 -7.48
CA GLN A 74 -15.78 45.40 -6.11
C GLN A 74 -16.88 44.75 -5.26
N ARG A 75 -18.11 45.28 -5.30
CA ARG A 75 -19.24 44.73 -4.55
C ARG A 75 -19.65 43.35 -5.05
N THR A 76 -19.59 43.11 -6.36
CA THR A 76 -19.83 41.78 -6.96
C THR A 76 -18.84 40.75 -6.44
N ILE A 77 -17.55 41.09 -6.40
CA ILE A 77 -16.50 40.20 -5.88
C ILE A 77 -16.76 39.90 -4.39
N ALA A 78 -17.07 40.92 -3.59
CA ALA A 78 -17.35 40.75 -2.16
C ALA A 78 -18.56 39.84 -1.90
N LEU A 79 -19.68 40.06 -2.60
CA LEU A 79 -20.89 39.24 -2.43
C LEU A 79 -20.68 37.79 -2.89
N LYS A 80 -19.96 37.57 -4.00
CA LYS A 80 -19.60 36.21 -4.45
C LYS A 80 -18.71 35.48 -3.43
N ALA A 81 -17.76 36.18 -2.82
CA ALA A 81 -16.91 35.58 -1.79
C ALA A 81 -17.72 35.15 -0.55
N VAL A 82 -18.70 35.97 -0.13
CA VAL A 82 -19.61 35.65 0.99
C VAL A 82 -20.50 34.44 0.65
N GLU A 83 -21.10 34.41 -0.54
CA GLU A 83 -21.92 33.28 -1.00
C GLU A 83 -21.10 31.99 -1.10
N GLN A 84 -19.90 32.07 -1.68
CA GLN A 84 -18.98 30.94 -1.77
C GLN A 84 -18.58 30.42 -0.38
N GLN A 85 -18.29 31.30 0.57
CA GLN A 85 -17.93 30.89 1.93
C GLN A 85 -19.11 30.29 2.68
N ALA A 86 -20.33 30.79 2.47
CA ALA A 86 -21.55 30.20 3.02
C ALA A 86 -21.78 28.79 2.44
N LYS A 87 -21.59 28.62 1.13
CA LYS A 87 -21.69 27.31 0.46
C LYS A 87 -20.65 26.32 0.98
N LEU A 88 -19.38 26.73 1.11
CA LEU A 88 -18.32 25.89 1.67
C LEU A 88 -18.60 25.46 3.12
N LYS A 89 -19.15 26.36 3.95
CA LYS A 89 -19.56 26.01 5.32
C LYS A 89 -20.72 25.01 5.35
N ALA A 90 -21.70 25.16 4.45
CA ALA A 90 -22.83 24.24 4.35
C ALA A 90 -22.41 22.85 3.81
N GLU A 91 -21.43 22.82 2.91
CA GLU A 91 -20.85 21.60 2.32
C GLU A 91 -19.68 21.04 3.15
N THR A 92 -19.41 21.61 4.33
CA THR A 92 -18.36 21.08 5.22
C THR A 92 -18.80 19.74 5.77
N ILE A 93 -18.04 18.70 5.44
CA ILE A 93 -18.23 17.35 5.98
C ILE A 93 -17.14 17.04 7.01
N ASP A 94 -17.43 16.08 7.90
CA ASP A 94 -16.43 15.51 8.77
C ASP A 94 -15.57 14.51 7.99
N VAL A 95 -14.36 14.94 7.62
CA VAL A 95 -13.38 14.14 6.87
C VAL A 95 -12.75 13.02 7.72
N THR A 96 -13.03 12.97 9.02
CA THR A 96 -12.54 11.92 9.93
C THR A 96 -13.48 10.74 10.06
N LEU A 97 -14.71 10.86 9.54
CA LEU A 97 -15.66 9.76 9.54
C LEU A 97 -15.09 8.56 8.75
N PRO A 98 -15.21 7.34 9.31
CA PRO A 98 -14.78 6.14 8.60
C PRO A 98 -15.62 5.99 7.33
N GLY A 99 -14.95 5.97 6.17
CA GLY A 99 -15.58 5.71 4.88
C GLY A 99 -15.93 4.23 4.71
N ASN A 100 -16.67 3.93 3.64
CA ASN A 100 -16.90 2.54 3.22
C ASN A 100 -15.64 2.00 2.54
N ALA A 101 -14.78 1.35 3.32
CA ALA A 101 -13.59 0.68 2.82
C ALA A 101 -13.89 -0.78 2.46
N ASP A 102 -13.31 -1.26 1.37
CA ASP A 102 -13.29 -2.68 1.08
C ASP A 102 -12.41 -3.41 2.10
N ALA A 103 -12.85 -4.60 2.52
CA ALA A 103 -12.07 -5.43 3.41
C ALA A 103 -10.80 -5.92 2.70
N LEU A 104 -9.63 -5.53 3.21
CA LEU A 104 -8.35 -6.04 2.71
C LEU A 104 -8.18 -7.50 3.15
N GLY A 105 -7.76 -8.34 2.20
CA GLY A 105 -7.36 -9.72 2.49
C GLY A 105 -6.06 -9.77 3.30
N HIS A 106 -5.83 -10.90 3.97
CA HIS A 106 -4.61 -11.15 4.73
C HIS A 106 -3.90 -12.39 4.19
N LYS A 107 -2.56 -12.38 4.21
CA LYS A 107 -1.78 -13.58 3.91
C LYS A 107 -1.98 -14.60 5.02
N HIS A 108 -1.99 -15.88 4.65
CA HIS A 108 -2.00 -16.97 5.64
C HIS A 108 -0.71 -16.90 6.51
N PRO A 109 -0.77 -17.12 7.83
CA PRO A 109 0.41 -17.05 8.70
C PRO A 109 1.58 -17.92 8.24
N LEU A 110 1.30 -19.14 7.77
CA LEU A 110 2.33 -20.02 7.18
C LEU A 110 2.99 -19.40 5.95
N SER A 111 2.24 -18.67 5.11
CA SER A 111 2.81 -18.00 3.95
C SER A 111 3.69 -16.82 4.36
N ILE A 112 3.31 -16.08 5.40
CA ILE A 112 4.13 -14.98 5.94
C ILE A 112 5.48 -15.52 6.42
N VAL A 113 5.46 -16.56 7.26
CA VAL A 113 6.70 -17.18 7.78
C VAL A 113 7.51 -17.80 6.64
N LEU A 114 6.86 -18.46 5.67
CA LEU A 114 7.54 -19.05 4.52
C LEU A 114 8.25 -18.00 3.67
N ASP A 115 7.60 -16.86 3.42
CA ASP A 115 8.20 -15.75 2.69
C ASP A 115 9.39 -15.15 3.48
N GLU A 116 9.25 -14.97 4.79
CA GLU A 116 10.33 -14.48 5.66
C GLU A 116 11.56 -15.41 5.67
N VAL A 117 11.35 -16.73 5.81
CA VAL A 117 12.45 -17.70 5.76
C VAL A 117 13.14 -17.67 4.38
N LYS A 118 12.37 -17.60 3.29
CA LYS A 118 12.93 -17.48 1.93
C LYS A 118 13.79 -16.23 1.79
N ASP A 119 13.31 -15.09 2.26
CA ASP A 119 14.02 -13.82 2.17
C ASP A 119 15.35 -13.85 2.93
N ILE A 120 15.37 -14.48 4.12
CA ILE A 120 16.60 -14.66 4.91
C ILE A 120 17.63 -15.47 4.12
N PHE A 121 17.25 -16.63 3.58
CA PHE A 121 18.17 -17.51 2.86
C PHE A 121 18.60 -16.94 1.51
N ILE A 122 17.71 -16.27 0.77
CA ILE A 122 18.07 -15.51 -0.43
C ILE A 122 19.13 -14.45 -0.08
N GLY A 123 18.94 -13.72 1.02
CA GLY A 123 19.92 -12.75 1.52
C GLY A 123 21.27 -13.37 1.91
N MET A 124 21.31 -14.67 2.19
CA MET A 124 22.53 -15.46 2.45
C MET A 124 23.11 -16.12 1.17
N GLY A 125 22.53 -15.82 0.00
CA GLY A 125 22.98 -16.33 -1.30
C GLY A 125 22.44 -17.71 -1.68
N PHE A 126 21.38 -18.19 -1.02
CA PHE A 126 20.72 -19.45 -1.40
C PHE A 126 19.72 -19.22 -2.53
N GLN A 127 19.61 -20.19 -3.42
CA GLN A 127 18.57 -20.24 -4.44
C GLN A 127 17.37 -21.05 -3.96
N ILE A 128 16.18 -20.74 -4.45
CA ILE A 128 14.98 -21.55 -4.16
C ILE A 128 14.87 -22.65 -5.21
N ALA A 129 14.85 -23.90 -4.74
CA ALA A 129 14.53 -25.07 -5.55
C ALA A 129 13.15 -25.61 -5.19
N THR A 130 12.44 -26.14 -6.18
CA THR A 130 11.12 -26.77 -5.99
C THR A 130 11.07 -28.12 -6.71
N GLY A 131 10.15 -28.97 -6.27
CA GLY A 131 9.91 -30.27 -6.89
C GLY A 131 8.50 -30.77 -6.61
N PRO A 132 8.13 -31.90 -7.23
CA PRO A 132 6.78 -32.44 -7.14
C PRO A 132 6.46 -32.92 -5.72
N GLU A 133 5.17 -32.96 -5.39
CA GLU A 133 4.67 -33.47 -4.10
C GLU A 133 4.40 -34.97 -4.14
N VAL A 134 4.00 -35.50 -5.30
CA VAL A 134 4.01 -36.93 -5.59
C VAL A 134 5.41 -37.30 -6.05
N GLU A 135 6.08 -38.18 -5.30
CA GLU A 135 7.44 -38.60 -5.57
C GLU A 135 7.57 -40.10 -5.79
N TRP A 136 8.68 -40.46 -6.42
CA TRP A 136 9.12 -41.85 -6.47
C TRP A 136 9.79 -42.23 -5.16
N ASP A 137 9.53 -43.46 -4.72
CA ASP A 137 10.18 -44.08 -3.55
C ASP A 137 11.72 -43.95 -3.61
N TYR A 138 12.30 -44.10 -4.80
CA TYR A 138 13.73 -43.87 -5.04
C TYR A 138 14.21 -42.49 -4.54
N TYR A 139 13.55 -41.40 -4.94
CA TYR A 139 13.97 -40.05 -4.58
C TYR A 139 13.66 -39.69 -3.13
N ASN A 140 12.57 -40.23 -2.57
CA ASN A 140 12.17 -39.94 -1.19
C ASN A 140 12.95 -40.73 -0.15
N PHE A 141 13.48 -41.91 -0.52
CA PHE A 141 14.10 -42.84 0.41
C PHE A 141 15.44 -43.41 -0.09
N GLU A 142 15.45 -44.18 -1.18
CA GLU A 142 16.63 -44.96 -1.59
C GLU A 142 17.87 -44.08 -1.85
N ALA A 143 17.69 -43.00 -2.60
CA ALA A 143 18.76 -42.03 -2.90
C ALA A 143 19.25 -41.26 -1.66
N LEU A 144 18.52 -41.34 -0.55
CA LEU A 144 18.85 -40.75 0.75
C LEU A 144 19.32 -41.81 1.75
N ASN A 145 19.79 -42.95 1.24
CA ASN A 145 20.36 -44.02 2.04
C ASN A 145 19.36 -44.64 3.04
N LEU A 146 18.05 -44.61 2.72
CA LEU A 146 17.01 -45.31 3.50
C LEU A 146 16.73 -46.70 2.88
N PRO A 147 17.21 -47.79 3.51
CA PRO A 147 17.00 -49.14 2.98
C PRO A 147 15.51 -49.55 3.05
N PRO A 148 15.08 -50.58 2.30
CA PRO A 148 13.68 -51.00 2.23
C PRO A 148 13.01 -51.36 3.56
N ASP A 149 13.79 -51.80 4.54
CA ASP A 149 13.35 -52.17 5.89
C ASP A 149 13.39 -51.00 6.89
N HIS A 150 13.72 -49.78 6.43
CA HIS A 150 13.76 -48.61 7.29
C HIS A 150 12.34 -48.22 7.77
N PRO A 151 12.11 -47.98 9.08
CA PRO A 151 10.79 -47.67 9.62
C PRO A 151 10.05 -46.53 8.92
N ALA A 152 10.76 -45.46 8.54
CA ALA A 152 10.17 -44.34 7.79
C ALA A 152 9.52 -44.70 6.43
N ARG A 153 9.78 -45.90 5.89
CA ARG A 153 9.16 -46.42 4.67
C ARG A 153 7.91 -47.25 4.93
N ASP A 154 7.55 -47.46 6.19
CA ASP A 154 6.36 -48.22 6.55
C ASP A 154 5.10 -47.50 6.01
N THR A 155 4.14 -48.31 5.56
CA THR A 155 2.84 -47.82 5.06
C THR A 155 1.97 -47.22 6.16
N GLN A 156 2.31 -47.43 7.43
CA GLN A 156 1.70 -46.74 8.58
C GLN A 156 2.12 -45.28 8.67
N ASP A 157 3.32 -44.92 8.20
CA ASP A 157 3.90 -43.58 8.34
C ASP A 157 3.87 -42.79 7.02
N THR A 158 3.79 -43.47 5.87
CA THR A 158 3.88 -42.86 4.54
C THR A 158 2.65 -43.13 3.67
N PHE A 159 2.14 -42.09 3.01
CA PHE A 159 1.04 -42.22 2.05
C PHE A 159 1.51 -42.72 0.68
N TYR A 160 1.41 -44.03 0.46
CA TYR A 160 1.66 -44.66 -0.84
C TYR A 160 0.44 -44.54 -1.77
N ILE A 161 0.69 -44.18 -3.02
CA ILE A 161 -0.30 -44.17 -4.12
C ILE A 161 -0.20 -45.49 -4.90
N THR A 162 1.02 -45.97 -5.11
CA THR A 162 1.36 -47.28 -5.69
C THR A 162 2.57 -47.83 -4.96
N GLU A 163 3.04 -49.04 -5.31
CA GLU A 163 4.26 -49.62 -4.72
C GLU A 163 5.51 -48.75 -4.87
N LYS A 164 5.55 -47.84 -5.85
CA LYS A 164 6.73 -47.00 -6.16
C LYS A 164 6.48 -45.50 -6.08
N MET A 165 5.22 -45.08 -5.92
CA MET A 165 4.85 -43.66 -5.86
C MET A 165 4.17 -43.36 -4.53
N LEU A 166 4.53 -42.23 -3.93
CA LEU A 166 4.06 -41.79 -2.64
C LEU A 166 3.92 -40.27 -2.60
N LEU A 167 3.20 -39.75 -1.60
CA LEU A 167 3.28 -38.34 -1.24
C LEU A 167 4.56 -38.12 -0.42
N ARG A 168 5.42 -37.19 -0.84
CA ARG A 168 6.74 -36.99 -0.22
C ARG A 168 6.63 -36.70 1.28
N THR A 169 7.49 -37.34 2.07
CA THR A 169 7.52 -37.18 3.54
C THR A 169 8.45 -36.06 4.00
N GLN A 170 9.27 -35.57 3.07
CA GLN A 170 10.31 -34.57 3.24
C GLN A 170 10.55 -33.85 1.90
N THR A 171 11.22 -32.70 1.90
CA THR A 171 11.59 -31.98 0.66
C THR A 171 12.96 -32.37 0.11
N SER A 172 13.63 -33.34 0.75
CA SER A 172 14.91 -33.93 0.32
C SER A 172 14.94 -34.48 -1.12
N PRO A 173 13.85 -35.02 -1.71
CA PRO A 173 13.82 -35.37 -3.13
C PRO A 173 14.29 -34.25 -4.05
N VAL A 174 13.99 -32.99 -3.71
CA VAL A 174 14.42 -31.82 -4.47
C VAL A 174 15.95 -31.70 -4.48
N GLN A 175 16.60 -31.99 -3.36
CA GLN A 175 18.05 -31.93 -3.21
C GLN A 175 18.75 -32.94 -4.14
N ILE A 176 18.27 -34.19 -4.15
CA ILE A 176 18.79 -35.24 -5.05
C ILE A 176 18.66 -34.80 -6.51
N ARG A 177 17.47 -34.32 -6.91
CA ARG A 177 17.20 -33.88 -8.28
C ARG A 177 18.04 -32.68 -8.71
N VAL A 178 18.42 -31.80 -7.79
CA VAL A 178 19.33 -30.69 -8.07
C VAL A 178 20.75 -31.23 -8.26
N MET A 179 21.23 -32.10 -7.36
CA MET A 179 22.56 -32.71 -7.48
C MET A 179 22.74 -33.56 -8.75
N GLU A 180 21.68 -34.21 -9.24
CA GLU A 180 21.71 -34.95 -10.52
C GLU A 180 21.89 -34.05 -11.76
N LYS A 181 21.57 -32.75 -11.64
CA LYS A 181 21.51 -31.81 -12.78
C LYS A 181 22.54 -30.69 -12.70
N THR A 182 23.23 -30.56 -11.57
CA THR A 182 24.08 -29.42 -11.28
C THR A 182 25.29 -29.90 -10.52
N GLU A 183 26.48 -29.61 -11.04
CA GLU A 183 27.72 -29.83 -10.33
C GLU A 183 27.93 -28.76 -9.24
N PRO A 184 28.62 -29.06 -8.13
CA PRO A 184 29.01 -28.06 -7.14
C PRO A 184 29.72 -26.84 -7.77
N PRO A 185 29.55 -25.62 -7.22
CA PRO A 185 28.90 -25.32 -5.94
C PRO A 185 27.37 -25.27 -6.00
N ILE A 186 26.71 -25.91 -5.03
CA ILE A 186 25.25 -25.90 -4.85
C ILE A 186 24.94 -25.19 -3.53
N ARG A 187 24.01 -24.23 -3.57
CA ARG A 187 23.45 -23.58 -2.38
C ARG A 187 21.97 -23.32 -2.58
N ILE A 188 21.12 -24.20 -2.06
CA ILE A 188 19.68 -24.16 -2.26
C ILE A 188 18.89 -24.28 -0.97
N ILE A 189 17.68 -23.74 -0.96
CA ILE A 189 16.60 -24.14 -0.04
C ILE A 189 15.44 -24.73 -0.84
N ALA A 190 14.79 -25.74 -0.27
CA ALA A 190 13.65 -26.46 -0.85
C ALA A 190 12.43 -26.32 0.07
N PRO A 191 11.70 -25.19 0.01
CA PRO A 191 10.42 -25.03 0.69
C PRO A 191 9.33 -25.85 0.00
N GLY A 192 8.50 -26.55 0.77
CA GLY A 192 7.41 -27.32 0.18
C GLY A 192 6.48 -27.99 1.19
N ARG A 193 5.34 -28.45 0.68
CA ARG A 193 4.40 -29.30 1.40
C ARG A 193 4.94 -30.71 1.52
N VAL A 194 4.74 -31.33 2.67
CA VAL A 194 5.11 -32.72 2.95
C VAL A 194 3.97 -33.41 3.67
N TYR A 195 3.96 -34.73 3.60
CA TYR A 195 2.83 -35.55 4.02
C TYR A 195 3.33 -36.70 4.89
N ARG A 196 2.65 -36.94 6.02
CA ARG A 196 2.92 -38.05 6.93
C ARG A 196 1.61 -38.63 7.39
N SER A 197 1.51 -39.95 7.52
CA SER A 197 0.29 -40.62 7.96
C SER A 197 0.11 -40.57 9.49
N ASP A 198 0.39 -39.40 10.07
CA ASP A 198 0.21 -39.14 11.49
C ASP A 198 -1.27 -38.93 11.82
N ALA A 199 -1.70 -39.42 12.98
CA ALA A 199 -3.02 -39.13 13.49
C ALA A 199 -3.16 -37.62 13.76
N VAL A 200 -4.24 -37.02 13.26
CA VAL A 200 -4.51 -35.59 13.46
C VAL A 200 -4.71 -35.31 14.94
N ASP A 201 -3.86 -34.46 15.52
CA ASP A 201 -3.99 -33.96 16.89
C ASP A 201 -3.61 -32.48 16.98
N ALA A 202 -3.43 -31.95 18.20
CA ALA A 202 -3.11 -30.54 18.40
C ALA A 202 -1.72 -30.12 17.87
N THR A 203 -0.83 -31.08 17.64
CA THR A 203 0.57 -30.91 17.25
C THR A 203 0.91 -31.57 15.91
N HIS A 204 0.08 -32.49 15.42
CA HIS A 204 0.31 -33.26 14.21
C HIS A 204 -0.79 -33.00 13.18
N SER A 205 -0.35 -32.77 11.95
CA SER A 205 -1.20 -32.67 10.77
C SER A 205 -0.65 -33.61 9.70
N PRO A 206 -1.50 -34.35 8.96
CA PRO A 206 -1.06 -35.28 7.92
C PRO A 206 -0.43 -34.57 6.73
N TYR A 207 -0.53 -33.24 6.71
CA TYR A 207 0.12 -32.35 5.77
C TYR A 207 0.66 -31.12 6.51
N PHE A 208 1.92 -30.78 6.27
CA PHE A 208 2.55 -29.57 6.79
C PHE A 208 3.58 -29.03 5.79
N HIS A 209 4.24 -27.93 6.15
CA HIS A 209 5.29 -27.33 5.32
C HIS A 209 6.65 -27.57 5.94
N GLN A 210 7.60 -27.99 5.12
CA GLN A 210 8.99 -28.18 5.47
C GLN A 210 9.86 -27.33 4.56
N ILE A 211 10.98 -26.85 5.09
CA ILE A 211 12.00 -26.15 4.33
C ILE A 211 13.30 -26.87 4.65
N GLU A 212 13.95 -27.39 3.62
CA GLU A 212 15.27 -27.98 3.74
C GLU A 212 16.30 -27.12 3.04
N GLY A 213 17.56 -27.20 3.47
CA GLY A 213 18.67 -26.49 2.87
C GLY A 213 19.79 -27.46 2.50
N LEU A 214 20.44 -27.22 1.37
CA LEU A 214 21.61 -27.96 0.91
C LEU A 214 22.71 -26.98 0.51
N VAL A 215 23.91 -27.24 1.03
CA VAL A 215 25.15 -26.60 0.56
C VAL A 215 26.17 -27.69 0.25
N VAL A 216 26.65 -27.71 -0.99
CA VAL A 216 27.71 -28.62 -1.45
C VAL A 216 28.76 -27.79 -2.16
N ASP A 217 29.97 -27.76 -1.62
CA ASP A 217 31.12 -27.07 -2.20
C ASP A 217 32.42 -27.63 -1.59
N GLU A 218 33.57 -27.28 -2.16
CA GLU A 218 34.88 -27.62 -1.60
C GLU A 218 35.10 -26.89 -0.26
N GLY A 219 35.58 -27.64 0.75
CA GLY A 219 35.94 -27.06 2.04
C GLY A 219 34.78 -26.69 2.96
N ILE A 220 33.54 -27.06 2.63
CA ILE A 220 32.39 -26.89 3.54
C ILE A 220 32.55 -27.76 4.78
N THR A 221 32.32 -27.17 5.95
CA THR A 221 32.48 -27.82 7.25
C THR A 221 31.22 -27.74 8.11
N MET A 222 31.19 -28.49 9.21
CA MET A 222 30.17 -28.36 10.25
C MET A 222 30.12 -26.95 10.88
N GLY A 223 31.24 -26.21 10.83
CA GLY A 223 31.29 -24.81 11.27
C GLY A 223 30.40 -23.91 10.42
N ASP A 224 30.36 -24.15 9.12
CA ASP A 224 29.52 -23.41 8.17
C ASP A 224 28.04 -23.72 8.37
N LEU A 225 27.68 -24.98 8.63
CA LEU A 225 26.32 -25.36 8.99
C LEU A 225 25.86 -24.63 10.26
N LYS A 226 26.70 -24.66 11.31
CA LYS A 226 26.42 -23.95 12.56
C LYS A 226 26.26 -22.44 12.33
N GLY A 227 27.16 -21.83 11.57
CA GLY A 227 27.11 -20.41 11.23
C GLY A 227 25.83 -20.02 10.48
N ASN A 228 25.45 -20.79 9.47
CA ASN A 228 24.23 -20.57 8.70
C ASN A 228 22.97 -20.67 9.57
N LEU A 229 22.85 -21.74 10.38
CA LEU A 229 21.69 -21.93 11.26
C LEU A 229 21.63 -20.87 12.37
N MET A 230 22.76 -20.44 12.91
CA MET A 230 22.83 -19.34 13.88
C MET A 230 22.37 -18.02 13.27
N GLN A 231 22.82 -17.71 12.05
CA GLN A 231 22.41 -16.49 11.36
C GLN A 231 20.91 -16.53 11.04
N PHE A 232 20.42 -17.65 10.53
CA PHE A 232 19.00 -17.87 10.25
C PHE A 232 18.14 -17.65 11.50
N ALA A 233 18.46 -18.33 12.60
CA ALA A 233 17.68 -18.24 13.84
C ALA A 233 17.70 -16.83 14.44
N LYS A 234 18.84 -16.10 14.38
CA LYS A 234 18.91 -14.70 14.82
C LYS A 234 18.06 -13.77 13.96
N ARG A 235 18.03 -13.99 12.65
CA ARG A 235 17.19 -13.18 11.74
C ARG A 235 15.70 -13.44 11.95
N LEU A 236 15.32 -14.67 12.24
CA LEU A 236 13.91 -15.05 12.42
C LEU A 236 13.38 -14.72 13.84
N TYR A 237 14.18 -14.97 14.88
CA TYR A 237 13.74 -14.85 16.28
C TYR A 237 14.39 -13.71 17.07
N GLY A 238 15.31 -12.97 16.46
CA GLY A 238 16.01 -11.82 17.03
C GLY A 238 17.44 -12.13 17.51
N ASP A 239 18.23 -11.07 17.69
CA ASP A 239 19.69 -11.14 17.93
C ASP A 239 20.11 -11.91 19.19
N ASN A 240 19.22 -11.99 20.19
CA ASN A 240 19.46 -12.68 21.45
C ASN A 240 19.19 -14.19 21.40
N THR A 241 18.78 -14.73 20.26
CA THR A 241 18.46 -16.15 20.10
C THR A 241 19.71 -17.02 20.25
N GLN A 242 19.64 -18.03 21.12
CA GLN A 242 20.69 -19.02 21.29
C GLN A 242 20.27 -20.37 20.71
N LEU A 243 21.26 -21.11 20.21
CA LEU A 243 21.08 -22.43 19.62
C LEU A 243 21.79 -23.47 20.46
N ARG A 244 21.15 -24.64 20.63
CA ARG A 244 21.77 -25.84 21.19
C ARG A 244 21.80 -26.92 20.12
N PHE A 245 23.00 -27.35 19.74
CA PHE A 245 23.21 -28.47 18.82
C PHE A 245 23.31 -29.76 19.62
N ARG A 246 22.43 -30.72 19.36
CA ARG A 246 22.44 -32.05 19.97
C ARG A 246 22.80 -33.09 18.91
N PRO A 247 23.70 -34.05 19.18
CA PRO A 247 23.90 -35.18 18.28
C PRO A 247 22.58 -35.90 18.04
N HIS A 248 22.34 -36.27 16.78
CA HIS A 248 21.22 -37.09 16.35
C HIS A 248 21.70 -38.00 15.23
N HIS A 249 20.83 -38.81 14.65
CA HIS A 249 21.14 -39.64 13.50
C HIS A 249 20.09 -39.47 12.39
N PHE A 250 20.55 -39.20 11.17
CA PHE A 250 19.75 -39.29 9.96
C PHE A 250 20.53 -40.12 8.93
N PRO A 251 19.89 -41.06 8.21
CA PRO A 251 20.60 -41.97 7.28
C PRO A 251 21.44 -41.29 6.19
N PHE A 252 21.12 -40.05 5.83
CA PHE A 252 21.76 -39.27 4.76
C PHE A 252 22.75 -38.21 5.27
N THR A 253 23.05 -38.13 6.57
CA THR A 253 24.04 -37.18 7.10
C THR A 253 24.97 -37.82 8.14
N GLU A 254 26.27 -37.55 8.03
CA GLU A 254 27.26 -37.97 9.03
C GLU A 254 28.40 -36.93 9.09
N PRO A 255 28.63 -36.23 10.22
CA PRO A 255 27.88 -36.31 11.47
C PRO A 255 26.50 -35.65 11.39
N SER A 256 25.56 -36.14 12.22
CA SER A 256 24.17 -35.66 12.30
C SER A 256 23.89 -34.85 13.58
N CYS A 257 23.03 -33.85 13.51
CA CYS A 257 22.57 -33.09 14.68
C CYS A 257 21.14 -32.56 14.56
N GLU A 258 20.51 -32.34 15.70
CA GLU A 258 19.31 -31.52 15.87
C GLU A 258 19.66 -30.17 16.49
N VAL A 259 18.83 -29.16 16.23
CA VAL A 259 18.98 -27.82 16.78
C VAL A 259 17.75 -27.44 17.58
N ASP A 260 17.96 -27.09 18.84
CA ASP A 260 16.95 -26.43 19.66
C ASP A 260 17.25 -24.92 19.68
N VAL A 261 16.20 -24.10 19.62
CA VAL A 261 16.28 -22.64 19.74
C VAL A 261 15.69 -22.17 21.07
N THR A 262 16.27 -21.13 21.67
CA THR A 262 15.70 -20.50 22.86
C THR A 262 14.26 -20.05 22.58
N CYS A 263 13.34 -20.31 23.51
CA CYS A 263 11.96 -19.86 23.37
C CYS A 263 11.90 -18.33 23.23
N PHE A 264 11.36 -17.85 22.10
CA PHE A 264 11.21 -16.42 21.83
C PHE A 264 10.27 -15.70 22.82
N LYS A 265 9.41 -16.46 23.53
CA LYS A 265 8.43 -15.91 24.49
C LYS A 265 8.98 -15.79 25.92
N CYS A 266 9.61 -16.84 26.46
CA CYS A 266 10.13 -16.84 27.84
C CYS A 266 11.65 -16.61 27.94
N GLY A 267 12.38 -16.65 26.82
CA GLY A 267 13.84 -16.51 26.82
C GLY A 267 14.58 -17.70 27.46
N GLY A 268 13.93 -18.87 27.54
CA GLY A 268 14.50 -20.06 28.19
C GLY A 268 14.43 -20.04 29.72
N LYS A 269 13.60 -19.16 30.29
CA LYS A 269 13.24 -19.14 31.72
C LYS A 269 12.12 -20.13 32.03
#